data_AF-A0A1K1T149-F1
#
_entry.id   AF-A0A1K1T149-F1
#
_cell.length_a   1.000
_cell.length_b   1.000
_cell.length_c   1.000
_cell.angle_alpha   90.00
_cell.angle_beta   90.00
_cell.angle_gamma   90.00
#
_symmetry.space_group_name_H-M   'P 1'
#
loop_
_entity.id
_entity.type
_entity.pdbx_description
1 polymer ?
#
loop_
_entity_poly.entity_id
_entity_poly.type
_entity_poly.pdbx_seq_one_letter_code
_entity_poly.pdbx_strand_id
1 'polypeptide(L)'
;MDAPNGKKDGTQLIPVPEVAAKDEFFNIKNVTRDDLFAAHRVPPQLLGIVPGNSGGFGTPDTAARVFGRNGIKPLQARFVMQFYAPWLCSLGV
;
A
#
# COMPACT_ATOMS: atom_id res chain seq x y z
N MET A 1 -26.00 -40.61 -2.39
CA MET A 1 -27.26 -40.53 -3.14
C MET A 1 -28.21 -41.44 -2.41
N ASP A 2 -29.16 -40.90 -1.66
CA ASP A 2 -30.47 -41.51 -1.37
C ASP A 2 -31.16 -40.70 -0.26
N ALA A 3 -32.15 -39.90 -0.67
CA ALA A 3 -33.12 -39.28 0.22
C ALA A 3 -34.49 -39.93 -0.08
N PRO A 4 -35.10 -40.64 0.88
CA PRO A 4 -36.42 -41.22 0.68
C PRO A 4 -37.48 -40.13 0.81
N ASN A 5 -38.44 -40.11 -0.12
CA ASN A 5 -39.54 -39.15 -0.26
C ASN A 5 -39.16 -37.76 -0.80
N GLY A 6 -39.23 -37.68 -2.13
CA GLY A 6 -39.06 -36.46 -2.89
C GLY A 6 -40.00 -35.33 -2.46
N LYS A 7 -39.38 -34.25 -1.99
CA LYS A 7 -39.88 -32.89 -2.17
C LYS A 7 -38.84 -32.14 -2.99
N LYS A 8 -39.30 -31.50 -4.07
CA LYS A 8 -38.47 -30.87 -5.10
C LYS A 8 -37.72 -29.60 -4.64
N ASP A 9 -37.83 -29.25 -3.35
CA ASP A 9 -37.33 -27.99 -2.78
C ASP A 9 -36.17 -28.17 -1.77
N GLY A 10 -35.66 -29.40 -1.59
CA GLY A 10 -34.72 -29.74 -0.51
C GLY A 10 -33.25 -29.33 -0.72
N THR A 11 -32.85 -28.97 -1.93
CA THR A 11 -31.51 -28.47 -2.22
C THR A 11 -31.60 -27.06 -2.78
N GLN A 12 -32.06 -26.13 -1.94
CA GLN A 12 -31.80 -24.72 -2.19
C GLN A 12 -30.31 -24.50 -2.02
N LEU A 13 -29.58 -24.48 -3.14
CA LEU A 13 -28.23 -23.95 -3.18
C LEU A 13 -28.36 -22.48 -2.75
N ILE A 14 -27.88 -22.16 -1.56
CA ILE A 14 -27.75 -20.77 -1.11
C ILE A 14 -26.92 -20.08 -2.21
N PRO A 15 -27.47 -19.10 -2.95
CA PRO A 15 -26.67 -18.37 -3.91
C PRO A 15 -25.57 -17.67 -3.11
N VAL A 16 -24.34 -18.17 -3.25
CA VAL A 16 -23.17 -17.52 -2.68
C VAL A 16 -23.17 -16.10 -3.27
N PRO A 17 -23.09 -15.04 -2.46
CA PRO A 17 -23.08 -13.64 -2.93
C PRO A 17 -21.80 -13.26 -3.70
N GLU A 18 -21.17 -14.22 -4.37
CA GLU A 18 -19.92 -14.12 -5.11
C GLU A 18 -20.02 -13.18 -6.33
N VAL A 19 -21.23 -12.92 -6.83
CA VAL A 19 -21.45 -12.03 -7.98
C VAL A 19 -21.46 -10.54 -7.59
N ALA A 20 -21.86 -10.18 -6.36
CA ALA A 20 -21.86 -8.79 -5.91
C ALA A 20 -20.48 -8.32 -5.42
N ALA A 21 -19.68 -9.23 -4.86
CA ALA A 21 -18.37 -8.90 -4.30
C ALA A 21 -17.29 -8.60 -5.36
N LYS A 22 -17.49 -8.99 -6.64
CA LYS A 22 -16.49 -8.81 -7.71
C LYS A 22 -16.08 -7.35 -7.91
N ASP A 23 -17.02 -6.41 -7.81
CA ASP A 23 -16.72 -4.98 -7.90
C ASP A 23 -16.08 -4.42 -6.63
N GLU A 24 -16.46 -4.94 -5.45
CA GLU A 24 -15.85 -4.54 -4.19
C GLU A 24 -14.36 -4.90 -4.14
N PHE A 25 -13.93 -6.04 -4.71
CA PHE A 25 -12.51 -6.42 -4.72
C PHE A 25 -11.62 -5.47 -5.51
N PHE A 26 -12.11 -4.88 -6.60
CA PHE A 26 -11.36 -3.86 -7.34
C PHE A 26 -11.25 -2.56 -6.54
N ASN A 27 -12.35 -2.14 -5.90
CA ASN A 27 -12.33 -0.96 -5.03
C ASN A 27 -11.43 -1.15 -3.81
N ILE A 28 -11.50 -2.30 -3.13
CA ILE A 28 -10.66 -2.61 -1.98
C ILE A 28 -9.17 -2.55 -2.36
N LYS A 29 -8.79 -3.08 -3.53
CA LYS A 29 -7.40 -3.03 -4.01
C LYS A 29 -6.94 -1.59 -4.28
N ASN A 30 -7.79 -0.76 -4.87
CA ASN A 30 -7.46 0.64 -5.14
C ASN A 30 -7.32 1.45 -3.85
N VAL A 31 -8.23 1.29 -2.90
CA VAL A 31 -8.18 1.96 -1.58
C VAL A 31 -6.96 1.49 -0.78
N THR A 32 -6.72 0.18 -0.70
CA THR A 32 -5.57 -0.38 0.02
C THR A 32 -4.24 0.11 -0.57
N ARG A 33 -4.16 0.21 -1.91
CA ARG A 33 -2.99 0.75 -2.59
C ARG A 33 -2.71 2.19 -2.17
N ASP A 34 -3.75 3.03 -2.11
CA ASP A 34 -3.63 4.44 -1.73
C ASP A 34 -3.29 4.59 -0.24
N ASP A 35 -3.84 3.73 0.63
CA ASP A 35 -3.51 3.67 2.07
C ASP A 35 -2.03 3.29 2.31
N LEU A 36 -1.50 2.35 1.53
CA LEU A 36 -0.10 1.94 1.62
C LEU A 36 0.85 3.08 1.25
N PHE A 37 0.51 3.93 0.28
CA PHE A 37 1.31 5.11 -0.06
C PHE A 37 1.27 6.17 1.04
N ALA A 38 0.08 6.41 1.60
CA ALA A 38 -0.09 7.34 2.71
C ALA A 38 0.73 6.90 3.93
N ALA A 39 0.75 5.59 4.21
CA ALA A 39 1.53 5.01 5.29
C ALA A 39 3.04 5.15 5.08
N HIS A 40 3.54 4.82 3.88
CA HIS A 40 4.98 4.88 3.60
C HIS A 40 5.50 6.30 3.35
N ARG A 41 4.61 7.27 3.06
CA ARG A 41 4.93 8.65 2.69
C ARG A 41 5.94 8.77 1.55
N VAL A 42 6.04 7.74 0.72
CA VAL A 42 6.85 7.74 -0.50
C VAL A 42 5.95 8.20 -1.66
N PRO A 43 6.40 9.14 -2.50
CA PRO A 43 5.67 9.50 -3.70
C PRO A 43 5.36 8.26 -4.56
N PRO A 44 4.11 8.04 -5.01
CA PRO A 44 3.70 6.84 -5.74
C PRO A 44 4.46 6.65 -7.06
N GLN A 45 4.95 7.76 -7.64
CA GLN A 45 5.83 7.79 -8.82
C GLN A 45 7.12 7.01 -8.63
N LEU A 46 7.71 7.10 -7.43
CA LEU A 46 8.99 6.45 -7.10
C LEU A 46 8.79 4.97 -6.76
N LEU A 47 7.54 4.56 -6.50
CA LEU A 47 7.16 3.16 -6.24
C LEU A 47 6.72 2.42 -7.51
N GLY A 48 6.81 3.04 -8.69
CA GLY A 48 6.46 2.41 -9.97
C GLY A 48 4.96 2.26 -10.20
N ILE A 49 4.13 3.09 -9.56
CA ILE A 49 2.68 3.01 -9.67
C ILE A 49 2.20 3.67 -10.95
N VAL A 50 1.38 2.95 -11.71
CA VAL A 50 0.73 3.47 -12.91
C VAL A 50 -0.47 4.34 -12.50
N PRO A 51 -0.54 5.60 -12.96
CA PRO A 51 -1.65 6.49 -12.64
C PRO A 51 -2.96 5.97 -13.24
N GLY A 52 -4.03 6.00 -12.44
CA GLY A 52 -5.39 5.64 -12.89
C GLY A 52 -6.13 6.78 -13.60
N ASN A 53 -5.55 7.97 -13.66
CA ASN A 53 -6.13 9.16 -14.30
C ASN A 53 -5.20 9.72 -15.38
N SER A 54 -5.78 10.38 -16.39
CA SER A 54 -5.05 10.91 -17.55
C SER A 54 -4.06 12.03 -17.22
N GLY A 55 -4.11 12.61 -16.01
CA GLY A 55 -3.22 13.68 -15.57
C GLY A 55 -1.83 13.20 -15.14
N GLY A 56 -1.67 11.89 -14.91
CA GLY A 56 -0.42 11.34 -14.44
C GLY A 56 0.04 11.95 -13.12
N PHE A 57 1.27 11.67 -12.75
CA PHE A 57 1.81 12.12 -11.46
C PHE A 57 2.83 13.28 -11.59
N GLY A 58 3.20 13.69 -12.80
CA GLY A 58 4.23 14.71 -13.05
C GLY A 58 5.64 14.13 -13.20
N THR A 59 6.66 14.97 -13.02
CA THR A 59 8.07 14.63 -13.27
C THR A 59 8.71 13.86 -12.09
N PRO A 60 9.21 12.62 -12.30
CA PRO A 60 9.73 11.78 -11.22
C PRO A 60 11.00 12.36 -10.58
N ASP A 61 11.80 13.11 -11.32
CA ASP A 61 13.02 13.77 -10.82
C ASP A 61 12.70 14.79 -9.72
N THR A 62 11.63 15.58 -9.91
CA THR A 62 11.19 16.57 -8.92
C THR A 62 10.69 15.90 -7.65
N ALA A 63 9.90 14.83 -7.79
CA ALA A 63 9.43 14.05 -6.65
C ALA A 63 10.59 13.40 -5.86
N ALA A 64 11.60 12.87 -6.56
CA ALA A 64 12.81 12.32 -5.93
C ALA A 64 13.58 13.37 -5.12
N ARG A 65 13.76 14.58 -5.67
CA ARG A 65 14.46 15.68 -4.96
C ARG A 65 13.72 16.09 -3.69
N VAL A 66 12.41 16.27 -3.77
CA VAL A 66 11.58 16.67 -2.62
C VAL A 66 11.56 15.56 -1.55
N PHE A 67 11.38 14.31 -1.96
CA PHE A 67 11.40 13.16 -1.04
C PHE A 67 12.78 12.98 -0.39
N GLY A 68 13.86 13.13 -1.15
CA GLY A 68 15.22 13.09 -0.63
C GLY A 68 15.49 14.18 0.42
N ARG A 69 15.02 15.41 0.15
CA ARG A 69 15.19 16.55 1.06
C ARG A 69 14.36 16.42 2.34
N ASN A 70 13.09 16.04 2.22
CA ASN A 70 12.12 16.12 3.32
C ASN A 70 11.96 14.80 4.08
N GLY A 71 12.23 13.66 3.46
CA GLY A 71 12.13 12.33 4.07
C GLY A 71 13.50 11.74 4.42
N ILE A 72 14.37 11.59 3.41
CA ILE A 72 15.61 10.81 3.58
C ILE A 72 16.68 11.55 4.38
N LYS A 73 17.00 12.81 4.03
CA LYS A 73 18.01 13.59 4.76
C LYS A 73 17.76 13.71 6.27
N PRO A 74 16.54 14.02 6.77
CA PRO A 74 16.31 14.08 8.21
C PRO A 74 16.45 12.72 8.88
N LEU A 75 16.05 11.61 8.23
CA LEU A 75 16.27 10.26 8.75
C LEU A 75 17.76 9.92 8.82
N GLN A 76 18.53 10.22 7.77
CA GLN A 76 19.99 10.07 7.76
C GLN A 76 20.63 10.88 8.90
N ALA A 77 20.20 12.12 9.13
CA ALA A 77 20.71 12.95 10.22
C ALA A 77 20.39 12.35 11.59
N ARG A 78 19.18 11.79 11.78
CA ARG A 78 18.80 11.08 13.01
C ARG A 78 19.67 9.85 13.23
N PHE A 79 19.91 9.03 12.20
CA PHE A 79 20.75 7.85 12.34
C PHE A 79 22.21 8.21 12.63
N VAL A 80 22.76 9.23 11.96
CA VAL A 80 24.13 9.71 12.25
C VAL A 80 24.23 10.24 13.69
N MET A 81 23.26 11.05 14.12
CA MET A 81 23.23 11.58 15.48
C MET A 81 23.03 10.50 16.55
N GLN A 82 22.19 9.49 16.29
CA GLN A 82 21.88 8.43 17.25
C GLN A 82 23.01 7.41 17.38
N PHE A 83 23.63 7.02 16.26
CA PHE A 83 24.57 5.91 16.23
C PHE A 83 26.03 6.36 16.20
N TYR A 84 26.33 7.44 15.47
CA TYR A 84 27.72 7.85 15.22
C TYR A 84 28.23 8.88 16.22
N ALA A 85 27.39 9.85 16.61
CA ALA A 85 27.81 10.91 17.53
C ALA A 85 28.16 10.40 18.95
N PRO A 86 27.42 9.45 19.57
CA PRO A 86 27.80 8.90 20.88
C PRO A 86 29.06 8.03 20.79
N TRP A 87 29.24 7.32 19.68
CA TRP A 87 30.41 6.48 19.44
C TRP A 87 31.69 7.32 19.26
N LEU A 88 31.62 8.40 18.46
CA LEU A 88 32.72 9.37 18.31
C LEU A 88 33.05 10.06 19.64
N CYS A 89 32.03 10.49 20.39
CA CYS A 89 32.22 11.12 21.70
C CYS A 89 32.87 10.16 22.72
N SER A 90 32.62 8.85 22.62
CA SER A 90 33.29 7.84 23.45
C SER A 90 34.75 7.58 23.04
N LEU A 91 35.15 7.96 21.82
CA LEU A 91 36.51 7.84 21.32
C LEU A 91 37.34 9.12 21.55
N GLY A 92 36.74 10.18 22.11
CA GLY A 92 37.44 11.43 22.44
C GLY A 92 37.87 12.26 21.22
N VAL A 93 37.19 12.08 20.07
CA VAL A 93 37.35 12.90 18.85
C VAL A 93 36.08 13.71 18.59
#